data_AF-A0A183EBS7-F1
#
_entry.id   AF-A0A183EBS7-F1
#
_cell.length_a   1.000
_cell.length_b   1.000
_cell.length_c   1.000
_cell.angle_alpha   90.00
_cell.angle_beta   90.00
_cell.angle_gamma   90.00
#
_symmetry.space_group_name_H-M   'P 1'
#
loop_
_entity.id
_entity.type
_entity.pdbx_description
1 polymer ?
#
loop_
_entity_poly.entity_id
_entity_poly.type
_entity_poly.pdbx_seq_one_letter_code
_entity_poly.pdbx_strand_id
1 'polypeptide(L)'
;MDARFSEQIPYKYFRCRFQCLLKEQSAPNEYVDDRATSGKILEECGAFAHRYRLGLSQVFLRSDLLDELEERRELNLNGLIEHFQEVCRKYLAAKWLAKRRVQEIAIRCIQRNGRAYGK
;
A
#
# COMPACT_ATOMS: atom_id res chain seq x y z
N MET A 1 12.68 -1.58 -32.24
CA MET A 1 12.49 -1.34 -30.81
C MET A 1 13.75 -0.69 -30.30
N ASP A 2 13.67 0.57 -29.85
CA ASP A 2 14.85 1.32 -29.41
C ASP A 2 15.32 0.79 -28.05
N ALA A 3 16.57 0.33 -27.97
CA ALA A 3 17.23 -0.13 -26.74
C ALA A 3 17.33 0.93 -25.63
N ARG A 4 16.77 2.13 -25.84
CA ARG A 4 16.69 3.19 -24.84
C ARG A 4 15.51 3.03 -23.90
N PHE A 5 14.42 2.35 -24.28
CA PHE A 5 13.25 2.17 -23.42
C PHE A 5 12.96 0.68 -23.24
N SER A 6 13.50 0.12 -22.17
CA SER A 6 13.39 -1.29 -21.79
C SER A 6 12.03 -1.64 -21.18
N GLU A 7 11.41 -0.70 -20.47
CA GLU A 7 10.22 -0.96 -19.67
C GLU A 7 8.96 -0.48 -20.39
N GLN A 8 7.93 -1.33 -20.41
CA GLN A 8 6.65 -1.06 -21.08
C GLN A 8 5.49 -1.43 -20.16
N ILE A 9 4.68 -0.45 -19.78
CA ILE A 9 3.60 -0.63 -18.80
C ILE A 9 2.29 -0.10 -19.39
N PRO A 10 1.20 -0.90 -19.44
CA PRO A 10 -0.08 -0.38 -19.89
C PRO A 10 -0.61 0.71 -18.97
N TYR A 11 -1.27 1.73 -19.54
CA TYR A 11 -1.66 2.94 -18.83
C TYR A 11 -2.46 2.66 -17.55
N LYS A 12 -3.44 1.76 -17.61
CA LYS A 12 -4.25 1.37 -16.44
C LYS A 12 -3.38 0.85 -15.28
N TYR A 13 -2.40 -0.01 -15.58
CA TYR A 13 -1.50 -0.56 -14.55
C TYR A 13 -0.55 0.51 -14.03
N PHE A 14 0.02 1.34 -14.91
CA PHE A 14 0.89 2.45 -14.52
C PHE A 14 0.16 3.41 -13.58
N ARG A 15 -1.06 3.84 -13.94
CA ARG A 15 -1.89 4.69 -13.11
C ARG A 15 -2.16 4.04 -11.75
N CYS A 16 -2.72 2.83 -11.72
CA CYS A 16 -3.03 2.16 -10.44
C CYS A 16 -1.80 2.00 -9.54
N ARG A 17 -0.62 1.80 -10.13
CA ARG A 17 0.64 1.62 -9.39
C ARG A 17 1.17 2.93 -8.82
N PHE A 18 1.21 4.00 -9.63
CA PHE A 18 1.90 5.25 -9.31
C PHE A 18 0.97 6.44 -8.98
N GLN A 19 -0.35 6.26 -9.00
CA GLN A 19 -1.31 7.33 -8.65
C GLN A 19 -1.10 7.89 -7.24
N CYS A 20 -0.55 7.10 -6.32
CA CYS A 20 -0.19 7.55 -4.98
C CYS A 20 0.89 8.64 -4.95
N LEU A 21 1.61 8.87 -6.06
CA LEU A 21 2.61 9.93 -6.20
C LEU A 21 2.00 11.30 -6.55
N LEU A 22 0.73 11.34 -6.96
CA LEU A 22 0.03 12.60 -7.24
C LEU A 22 -0.32 13.31 -5.93
N LYS A 23 -0.13 14.62 -5.89
CA LYS A 23 -0.55 15.44 -4.74
C LYS A 23 -2.07 15.50 -4.61
N GLU A 24 -2.75 15.59 -5.75
CA GLU A 24 -4.21 15.62 -5.85
C GLU A 24 -4.70 14.31 -6.46
N GLN A 25 -5.47 13.56 -5.66
CA GLN A 25 -6.12 12.34 -6.13
C GLN A 25 -7.49 12.68 -6.70
N SER A 26 -7.79 12.14 -7.88
CA SER A 26 -9.11 12.21 -8.51
C SER A 26 -10.18 11.62 -7.60
N ALA A 27 -11.41 12.15 -7.66
CA ALA A 27 -12.51 11.62 -6.88
C ALA A 27 -12.82 10.16 -7.26
N PRO A 28 -13.29 9.31 -6.33
CA PRO A 28 -13.44 7.86 -6.55
C PRO A 28 -14.43 7.45 -7.66
N ASN A 29 -15.22 8.36 -8.21
CA ASN A 29 -16.17 8.12 -9.31
C ASN A 29 -15.94 9.01 -10.54
N GLU A 30 -14.82 9.72 -10.59
CA GLU A 30 -14.48 10.54 -11.74
C GLU A 30 -13.97 9.65 -12.87
N TYR A 31 -14.46 9.86 -14.09
CA TYR A 31 -13.85 9.23 -15.26
C TYR A 31 -12.47 9.88 -15.47
N VAL A 32 -11.44 9.05 -15.44
CA VAL A 32 -10.05 9.50 -15.52
C VAL A 32 -9.40 8.86 -16.74
N ASP A 33 -8.92 9.69 -17.67
CA ASP A 33 -8.12 9.23 -18.80
C ASP A 33 -6.76 8.71 -18.32
N ASP A 34 -6.58 7.39 -18.38
CA ASP A 34 -5.36 6.71 -17.92
C ASP A 34 -4.10 7.25 -18.58
N ARG A 35 -4.17 7.66 -19.86
CA ARG A 35 -3.01 8.21 -20.59
C ARG A 35 -2.67 9.60 -20.09
N ALA A 36 -3.66 10.48 -19.96
CA ALA A 36 -3.47 11.82 -19.44
C ALA A 36 -2.95 11.80 -18.00
N THR A 37 -3.51 10.94 -17.14
CA THR A 37 -3.05 10.79 -15.75
C THR A 37 -1.65 10.23 -15.66
N SER A 38 -1.30 9.26 -16.51
CA SER A 38 0.07 8.73 -16.55
C SER A 38 1.08 9.82 -16.94
N GLY A 39 0.71 10.71 -17.87
CA GLY A 39 1.49 11.91 -18.20
C GLY A 39 1.64 12.85 -17.00
N LYS A 40 0.53 13.14 -16.31
CA LYS A 40 0.51 14.01 -15.13
C LYS A 40 1.37 13.48 -13.98
N ILE A 41 1.36 12.17 -13.73
CA ILE A 41 2.23 11.50 -12.74
C ILE A 41 3.70 11.77 -13.06
N LEU A 42 4.10 11.57 -14.33
CA LEU A 42 5.47 11.76 -14.77
C LEU A 42 5.92 13.22 -14.68
N GLU A 43 5.03 14.16 -15.01
CA GLU A 43 5.27 15.61 -14.91
C GLU A 43 5.42 16.06 -13.45
N GLU A 44 4.51 15.65 -12.56
CA GLU A 44 4.60 15.98 -11.12
C GLU A 44 5.84 15.37 -10.46
N CYS A 45 6.29 14.21 -10.95
CA CYS A 45 7.54 13.60 -10.52
C CYS A 45 8.79 14.29 -11.10
N GLY A 46 8.64 15.25 -12.03
CA GLY A 46 9.76 15.93 -12.68
C GLY A 46 10.56 15.03 -13.62
N ALA A 47 9.92 14.02 -14.21
CA ALA A 47 10.58 13.12 -15.15
C ALA A 47 10.94 13.87 -16.45
N PHE A 48 12.20 13.79 -16.87
CA PHE A 48 12.62 14.42 -18.11
C PHE A 48 12.01 13.73 -19.34
N ALA A 49 11.58 14.52 -20.33
CA ALA A 49 10.94 14.02 -21.55
C ALA A 49 11.79 13.03 -22.37
N HIS A 50 13.11 12.96 -22.18
CA HIS A 50 13.96 11.97 -22.86
C HIS A 50 13.96 10.59 -22.18
N ARG A 51 13.44 10.47 -20.95
CA ARG A 51 13.42 9.25 -20.13
C ARG A 51 12.13 8.43 -20.24
N TYR A 52 11.11 8.95 -20.94
CA TYR A 52 9.88 8.22 -21.21
C TYR A 52 9.28 8.54 -22.59
N ARG A 53 8.34 7.72 -23.05
CA ARG A 53 7.46 7.99 -24.21
C ARG A 53 6.03 7.52 -23.88
N LEU A 54 5.04 8.34 -24.23
CA LEU A 54 3.62 7.98 -24.13
C LEU A 54 3.13 7.40 -25.46
N GLY A 55 3.09 6.07 -25.57
CA GLY A 55 2.62 5.39 -26.77
C GLY A 55 1.10 5.40 -26.94
N LEU A 56 0.59 4.53 -27.82
CA LEU A 56 -0.86 4.43 -28.04
C LEU A 56 -1.61 3.79 -26.86
N SER A 57 -1.07 2.70 -26.32
CA SER A 57 -1.72 1.90 -25.26
C SER A 57 -0.89 1.75 -23.97
N GLN A 58 0.37 2.17 -24.00
CA GLN A 58 1.34 1.91 -22.94
C GLN A 58 2.32 3.08 -22.76
N VAL A 59 2.84 3.19 -21.54
CA VAL A 59 3.97 4.05 -21.19
C VAL A 59 5.26 3.27 -21.42
N PHE A 60 6.22 3.89 -22.12
CA PHE A 60 7.58 3.37 -22.30
C PHE A 60 8.51 4.16 -21.39
N LEU A 61 9.30 3.47 -20.56
CA LEU A 61 10.18 4.07 -19.57
C LEU A 61 11.60 3.54 -19.76
N ARG A 62 12.59 4.38 -19.45
CA ARG A 62 13.92 3.86 -19.15
C ARG A 62 13.89 3.16 -17.79
N SER A 63 14.68 2.10 -17.61
CA SER A 63 14.72 1.38 -16.32
C SER A 63 15.09 2.30 -15.15
N ASP A 64 16.06 3.21 -15.34
CA ASP A 64 16.47 4.16 -14.29
C ASP A 64 15.34 5.09 -13.83
N LEU A 65 14.39 5.42 -14.71
CA LEU A 65 13.22 6.22 -14.32
C LEU A 65 12.19 5.36 -13.58
N LEU A 66 12.00 4.10 -13.99
CA LEU A 66 11.08 3.20 -13.31
C LEU A 66 11.53 2.95 -11.86
N ASP A 67 12.83 2.71 -11.66
CA ASP A 67 13.41 2.49 -10.33
C ASP A 67 13.18 3.71 -9.42
N GLU A 68 13.43 4.94 -9.91
CA GLU A 68 13.14 6.18 -9.16
C GLU A 68 11.66 6.32 -8.78
N LEU A 69 10.74 5.93 -9.65
CA LEU A 69 9.30 5.98 -9.36
C LEU A 69 8.90 4.94 -8.30
N GLU A 70 9.49 3.74 -8.33
CA GLU A 70 9.27 2.71 -7.31
C GLU A 70 9.78 3.14 -5.93
N GLU A 71 10.98 3.70 -5.87
CA GLU A 71 11.57 4.20 -4.61
C GLU A 71 10.69 5.29 -3.99
N ARG A 72 10.23 6.27 -4.78
CA ARG A 72 9.34 7.32 -4.28
C ARG A 72 8.00 6.77 -3.82
N ARG A 73 7.48 5.75 -4.52
CA ARG A 73 6.22 5.10 -4.15
C ARG A 73 6.37 4.36 -2.83
N GLU A 74 7.46 3.64 -2.64
CA GLU A 74 7.77 2.96 -1.38
C GLU A 74 7.82 3.96 -0.21
N LEU A 75 8.53 5.08 -0.36
CA LEU A 75 8.58 6.14 0.65
C LEU A 75 7.19 6.70 1.00
N ASN A 76 6.30 6.88 0.02
CA ASN A 76 4.94 7.35 0.28
C ASN A 76 4.06 6.32 1.00
N LEU A 77 4.23 5.03 0.68
CA LEU A 77 3.36 3.97 1.19
C LEU A 77 3.82 3.41 2.53
N ASN A 78 5.11 3.48 2.86
CA ASN A 78 5.67 2.87 4.06
C ASN A 78 4.98 3.32 5.34
N GLY A 79 4.79 4.63 5.55
CA GLY A 79 4.12 5.14 6.74
C GLY A 79 2.65 4.69 6.86
N LEU A 80 1.94 4.60 5.74
CA LEU A 80 0.56 4.10 5.71
C LEU A 80 0.50 2.61 6.07
N ILE A 81 1.41 1.80 5.51
CA ILE A 81 1.49 0.36 5.76
C ILE A 81 1.86 0.12 7.23
N GLU A 82 2.85 0.82 7.75
CA GLU A 82 3.26 0.71 9.16
C GLU A 82 2.11 1.03 10.11
N HIS A 83 1.40 2.14 9.86
CA HIS A 83 0.24 2.54 10.66
C HIS A 83 -0.89 1.51 10.59
N PHE A 84 -1.22 1.04 9.38
CA PHE A 84 -2.23 0.00 9.20
C PHE A 84 -1.87 -1.27 10.00
N GLN A 85 -0.62 -1.72 9.88
CA GLN A 85 -0.15 -2.88 10.61
C GLN A 85 -0.19 -2.67 12.13
N GLU A 86 0.17 -1.48 12.62
CA GLU A 86 0.08 -1.11 14.04
C GLU A 86 -1.36 -1.26 14.55
N VAL A 87 -2.33 -0.70 13.83
CA VAL A 87 -3.76 -0.79 14.17
C VAL A 87 -4.23 -2.24 14.19
N CYS A 88 -3.88 -3.04 13.19
CA CYS A 88 -4.21 -4.47 13.15
C CYS A 88 -3.63 -5.23 14.34
N ARG A 89 -2.34 -5.01 14.66
CA ARG A 89 -1.67 -5.65 15.81
C ARG A 89 -2.35 -5.28 17.12
N LYS A 90 -2.69 -4.00 17.31
CA LYS A 90 -3.41 -3.50 18.49
C LYS A 90 -4.78 -4.17 18.65
N TYR A 91 -5.55 -4.27 17.57
CA TYR A 91 -6.85 -4.94 17.58
C TYR A 91 -6.75 -6.42 17.96
N LEU A 92 -5.81 -7.15 17.38
CA LEU A 92 -5.58 -8.56 17.69
C LEU A 92 -5.14 -8.75 19.15
N ALA A 93 -4.22 -7.92 19.64
CA ALA A 93 -3.77 -7.97 21.03
C ALA A 93 -4.93 -7.74 22.02
N ALA A 94 -5.81 -6.78 21.75
CA ALA A 94 -6.99 -6.52 22.57
C ALA A 94 -7.94 -7.73 22.61
N LYS A 95 -8.19 -8.35 21.45
CA LYS A 95 -9.04 -9.56 21.36
C LYS A 95 -8.43 -10.74 22.12
N TRP A 96 -7.12 -10.95 22.01
CA TRP A 96 -6.42 -12.00 22.74
C TRP A 96 -6.44 -11.76 24.25
N LEU A 97 -6.23 -10.52 24.68
CA LEU A 97 -6.30 -10.15 26.10
C LEU A 97 -7.70 -10.39 26.68
N ALA A 98 -8.76 -10.01 25.95
CA ALA A 98 -10.14 -10.25 26.37
C ALA A 98 -10.40 -11.76 26.58
N LYS A 99 -9.98 -12.60 25.62
CA LYS A 99 -10.09 -14.07 25.74
C LYS A 99 -9.32 -14.60 26.95
N ARG A 100 -8.07 -14.15 27.15
CA ARG A 100 -7.23 -14.56 28.29
C ARG A 100 -7.85 -14.18 29.64
N ARG A 101 -8.42 -12.98 29.75
CA ARG A 101 -9.09 -12.53 30.99
C ARG A 101 -10.26 -13.44 31.36
N VAL A 102 -11.09 -13.83 30.38
CA VAL A 102 -12.21 -14.77 30.62
C VAL A 102 -11.68 -16.13 31.09
N GLN A 103 -10.65 -16.67 30.43
CA GLN A 103 -10.04 -17.93 30.83
C GLN A 103 -9.43 -17.87 32.23
N GLU A 104 -8.74 -16.79 32.55
CA GLU A 104 -8.11 -16.58 33.86
C GLU A 104 -9.16 -16.54 34.98
N ILE A 105 -10.27 -15.85 34.77
CA ILE A 105 -11.40 -15.83 35.71
C ILE A 105 -11.96 -17.25 35.89
N ALA A 106 -12.20 -17.99 34.80
CA ALA A 106 -12.71 -19.36 34.86
C ALA A 106 -11.77 -20.30 35.65
N ILE A 107 -10.46 -20.21 35.37
CA ILE A 107 -9.43 -20.97 36.09
C ILE A 107 -9.48 -20.65 37.59
N ARG A 108 -9.54 -19.36 37.97
CA ARG A 108 -9.61 -18.94 39.37
C ARG A 108 -10.86 -19.48 40.08
N CYS A 109 -12.01 -19.46 39.41
CA CYS A 109 -13.25 -20.03 39.94
C CYS A 109 -13.14 -21.53 40.18
N ILE A 110 -12.66 -22.29 39.19
CA ILE A 110 -12.47 -23.75 39.30
C ILE A 110 -11.50 -24.09 40.43
N GLN A 111 -10.35 -23.42 40.49
CA GLN A 111 -9.35 -23.64 41.53
C GLN A 111 -9.89 -23.34 42.94
N ARG A 112 -10.69 -22.27 43.09
CA ARG A 112 -11.33 -21.92 44.36
C ARG A 112 -12.29 -23.01 44.82
N ASN A 113 -13.13 -23.52 43.91
CA ASN A 113 -14.07 -24.59 44.21
C ASN A 113 -13.36 -25.90 44.55
N GLY A 114 -12.33 -26.28 43.78
CA GLY A 114 -11.53 -27.48 44.05
C GLY A 114 -10.86 -27.46 45.43
N ARG A 115 -10.32 -26.30 45.84
CA ARG A 115 -9.74 -26.13 47.20
C ARG A 115 -10.78 -26.19 48.32
N ALA A 116 -12.02 -25.78 48.07
CA ALA A 116 -13.10 -25.86 49.05
C ALA A 116 -13.62 -27.29 49.22
N TYR A 117 -13.65 -28.07 48.14
CA TYR A 117 -14.10 -29.47 48.16
C TYR A 117 -13.07 -30.45 48.71
N GLY A 118 -11.76 -30.16 48.54
CA GLY A 118 -10.68 -30.98 49.08
C GLY A 118 -10.39 -30.76 50.57
N LYS A 119 -11.18 -29.95 51.26
CA LYS A 119 -11.20 -29.79 52.71
C LYS A 119 -12.40 -30.54 53.27
#